data_AF-A0A7W1UEN1-F1
#
_entry.id   AF-A0A7W1UEN1-F1
#
_cell.length_a   1.000
_cell.length_b   1.000
_cell.length_c   1.000
_cell.angle_alpha   90.00
_cell.angle_beta   90.00
_cell.angle_gamma   90.00
#
_symmetry.space_group_name_H-M   'P 1'
#
loop_
_entity.id
_entity.type
_entity.pdbx_description
1 polymer ?
#
loop_
_entity_poly.entity_id
_entity_poly.type
_entity_poly.pdbx_seq_one_letter_code
_entity_poly.pdbx_strand_id
1 'polypeptide(L)'
;MGQPAFEGSVQRHSFSKIRSHIEIPDLVEVQRRSYEEFLQAETLPDRREDKGLHAAFKSVFPIMDYNNSAILEFSSYSLGTPKYDTRECIEQGMTFAAPLKLRVRLVVFDQQDKSVKNRVLDVREQEVYVGELPLMTDRGTFMVNGTERVAVSQLHRSPG
;
A
#
# COMPACT_ATOMS: atom_id res chain seq x y z
N MET A 1 45.93 -0.16 -18.59
CA MET A 1 45.59 0.95 -17.66
C MET A 1 44.25 0.63 -17.03
N GLY A 2 44.19 0.54 -15.70
CA GLY A 2 42.95 0.24 -14.96
C GLY A 2 42.03 1.46 -14.94
N GLN A 3 40.75 1.26 -15.23
CA GLN A 3 39.74 2.32 -15.16
C GLN A 3 39.33 2.54 -13.70
N PRO A 4 39.03 3.79 -13.30
CA PRO A 4 38.55 4.09 -11.95
C PRO A 4 37.18 3.42 -11.73
N ALA A 5 37.05 2.69 -10.62
CA ALA A 5 35.89 1.85 -10.37
C ALA A 5 34.78 2.52 -9.54
N PHE A 6 35.03 3.68 -8.93
CA PHE A 6 34.08 4.36 -8.04
C PHE A 6 34.36 5.87 -7.97
N GLU A 7 33.30 6.68 -7.95
CA GLU A 7 33.35 8.12 -7.62
C GLU A 7 33.40 8.29 -6.09
N GLY A 8 34.59 8.17 -5.52
CA GLY A 8 34.89 8.55 -4.15
C GLY A 8 36.16 9.40 -4.12
N SER A 9 36.44 10.07 -3.00
CA SER A 9 37.67 10.86 -2.81
C SER A 9 38.96 10.04 -2.91
N VAL A 10 38.86 8.71 -2.94
CA VAL A 10 39.97 7.76 -3.07
C VAL A 10 39.86 7.03 -4.41
N GLN A 11 40.90 7.15 -5.24
CA GLN A 11 40.95 6.49 -6.53
C GLN A 11 41.21 4.98 -6.36
N ARG A 12 40.21 4.15 -6.68
CA ARG A 12 40.33 2.69 -6.66
C ARG A 12 40.76 2.17 -8.04
N HIS A 13 41.93 1.54 -8.11
CA HIS A 13 42.38 0.83 -9.30
C HIS A 13 41.68 -0.53 -9.44
N SER A 14 41.03 -0.76 -10.58
CA SER A 14 40.47 -2.06 -10.94
C SER A 14 41.38 -2.80 -11.93
N PHE A 15 41.66 -4.07 -11.65
CA PHE A 15 42.40 -4.98 -12.53
C PHE A 15 41.47 -5.95 -13.30
N SER A 16 40.15 -5.70 -13.25
CA SER A 16 39.17 -6.53 -13.97
C SER A 16 39.44 -6.52 -15.47
N LYS A 17 39.57 -7.71 -16.05
CA LYS A 17 39.75 -7.88 -17.51
C LYS A 17 38.43 -7.78 -18.28
N ILE A 18 37.31 -8.05 -17.60
CA ILE A 18 35.96 -7.99 -18.14
C ILE A 18 35.35 -6.63 -17.78
N ARG A 19 34.79 -5.92 -18.77
CA ARG A 19 34.07 -4.66 -18.55
C ARG A 19 32.64 -4.95 -18.13
N SER A 20 32.19 -4.31 -17.04
CA SER A 20 30.76 -4.29 -16.71
C SER A 20 30.05 -3.35 -17.69
N HIS A 21 28.99 -3.84 -18.32
CA HIS A 21 28.12 -3.03 -19.19
C HIS A 21 26.81 -2.67 -18.50
N ILE A 22 26.57 -3.23 -17.31
CA ILE A 22 25.36 -3.03 -16.52
C ILE A 22 25.80 -2.41 -15.20
N GLU A 23 25.11 -1.36 -14.80
CA GLU A 23 25.31 -0.71 -13.50
C GLU A 23 24.68 -1.54 -12.38
N ILE A 24 25.18 -1.37 -11.16
CA ILE A 24 24.60 -2.04 -10.01
C ILE A 24 23.21 -1.41 -9.78
N PRO A 25 22.12 -2.21 -9.80
CA PRO A 25 20.78 -1.68 -9.58
C PRO A 25 20.60 -1.26 -8.12
N ASP A 26 19.49 -0.59 -7.83
CA ASP A 26 19.10 -0.33 -6.45
C ASP A 26 18.81 -1.65 -5.72
N LEU A 27 19.64 -1.94 -4.72
CA LEU A 27 19.60 -3.20 -3.98
C LEU A 27 18.39 -3.33 -3.03
N VAL A 28 17.71 -2.22 -2.72
CA VAL A 28 16.48 -2.23 -1.91
C VAL A 28 15.21 -2.02 -2.74
N GLU A 29 15.34 -1.88 -4.05
CA GLU A 29 14.23 -1.59 -4.97
C GLU A 29 13.10 -2.61 -4.81
N VAL A 30 13.44 -3.89 -4.70
CA VAL A 30 12.46 -4.98 -4.57
C VAL A 30 11.51 -4.75 -3.39
N GLN A 31 12.02 -4.31 -2.24
CA GLN A 31 11.19 -4.03 -1.06
C GLN A 31 10.31 -2.80 -1.29
N ARG A 32 10.90 -1.71 -1.79
CA ARG A 32 10.21 -0.43 -2.01
C ARG A 32 9.11 -0.56 -3.04
N ARG A 33 9.44 -1.13 -4.20
CA ARG A 33 8.51 -1.36 -5.30
C ARG A 33 7.38 -2.29 -4.92
N SER A 34 7.66 -3.39 -4.20
CA SER A 34 6.60 -4.29 -3.73
C SER A 34 5.60 -3.57 -2.83
N TYR A 35 6.06 -2.69 -1.95
CA TYR A 35 5.19 -1.95 -1.04
C TYR A 35 4.44 -0.82 -1.74
N GLU A 36 5.08 -0.13 -2.69
CA GLU A 36 4.45 0.86 -3.55
C GLU A 36 3.32 0.25 -4.39
N GLU A 37 3.56 -0.91 -5.01
CA GLU A 37 2.53 -1.64 -5.76
C GLU A 37 1.38 -2.12 -4.87
N PHE A 38 1.67 -2.46 -3.60
CA PHE A 38 0.66 -2.81 -2.61
C PHE A 38 -0.20 -1.58 -2.22
N LEU A 39 0.43 -0.44 -1.95
CA LEU A 39 -0.24 0.78 -1.46
C LEU A 39 -0.94 1.59 -2.54
N GLN A 40 -0.37 1.67 -3.75
CA GLN A 40 -0.76 2.57 -4.84
C GLN A 40 -1.09 4.00 -4.36
N ALA A 41 -0.30 4.52 -3.41
CA ALA A 41 -0.57 5.76 -2.68
C ALA A 41 -0.60 6.98 -3.62
N GLU A 42 0.36 7.05 -4.54
CA GLU A 42 0.51 8.15 -5.50
C GLU A 42 -0.36 7.98 -6.76
N THR A 43 -1.10 6.88 -6.87
CA THR A 43 -1.99 6.61 -8.01
C THR A 43 -3.39 7.13 -7.71
N LEU A 44 -3.91 7.96 -8.62
CA LEU A 44 -5.29 8.45 -8.57
C LEU A 44 -6.28 7.27 -8.45
N PRO A 45 -7.36 7.37 -7.65
CA PRO A 45 -8.29 6.26 -7.41
C PRO A 45 -8.79 5.55 -8.67
N ASP A 46 -9.17 6.31 -9.70
CA ASP A 46 -9.70 5.77 -10.97
C ASP A 46 -8.66 5.07 -11.84
N ARG A 47 -7.36 5.30 -11.56
CA ARG A 47 -6.24 4.71 -12.29
C ARG A 47 -5.57 3.57 -11.53
N ARG A 48 -6.07 3.22 -10.34
CA ARG A 48 -5.51 2.12 -9.56
C ARG A 48 -5.78 0.78 -10.23
N GLU A 49 -4.73 0.01 -10.40
CA GLU A 49 -4.80 -1.36 -10.90
C GLU A 49 -5.44 -2.26 -9.86
N ASP A 50 -6.04 -3.36 -10.30
CA ASP A 50 -6.65 -4.36 -9.42
C ASP A 50 -5.58 -5.24 -8.75
N LYS A 51 -4.79 -4.62 -7.89
CA LYS A 51 -3.72 -5.24 -7.09
C LYS A 51 -3.59 -4.61 -5.71
N GLY A 52 -2.85 -5.26 -4.82
CA GLY A 52 -2.55 -4.73 -3.49
C GLY A 52 -3.80 -4.44 -2.66
N LEU A 53 -3.81 -3.30 -1.97
CA LEU A 53 -4.95 -2.84 -1.17
C LEU A 53 -6.25 -2.71 -1.99
N HIS A 54 -6.15 -2.23 -3.24
CA HIS A 54 -7.33 -2.03 -4.08
C HIS A 54 -8.05 -3.34 -4.40
N ALA A 55 -7.30 -4.35 -4.82
CA ALA A 55 -7.83 -5.69 -5.05
C ALA A 55 -8.39 -6.32 -3.77
N ALA A 56 -7.69 -6.15 -2.64
CA ALA A 56 -8.16 -6.66 -1.36
C ALA A 56 -9.54 -6.07 -1.00
N PHE A 57 -9.73 -4.76 -1.11
CA PHE A 57 -11.03 -4.14 -0.87
C PHE A 57 -12.09 -4.59 -1.88
N LYS A 58 -11.77 -4.61 -3.18
CA LYS A 58 -12.69 -5.10 -4.22
C LYS A 58 -13.08 -6.56 -4.05
N SER A 59 -12.25 -7.38 -3.42
CA SER A 59 -12.57 -8.79 -3.18
C SER A 59 -13.60 -8.98 -2.05
N VAL A 60 -13.69 -8.02 -1.14
CA VAL A 60 -14.60 -8.05 0.02
C VAL A 60 -15.92 -7.33 -0.28
N PHE A 61 -15.89 -6.28 -1.10
CA PHE A 61 -17.07 -5.49 -1.47
C PHE A 61 -17.64 -5.93 -2.83
N PRO A 62 -18.96 -5.81 -3.06
CA PRO A 62 -19.97 -5.25 -2.16
C PRO A 62 -20.37 -6.20 -1.03
N ILE A 63 -20.79 -5.64 0.10
CA ILE A 63 -21.34 -6.39 1.24
C ILE A 63 -22.84 -6.16 1.28
N MET A 64 -23.63 -7.24 1.25
CA MET A 64 -25.09 -7.17 1.35
C MET A 64 -25.56 -7.67 2.71
N ASP A 65 -26.61 -7.06 3.24
CA ASP A 65 -27.27 -7.57 4.45
C ASP A 65 -28.09 -8.86 4.15
N TYR A 66 -28.45 -9.59 5.20
CA TYR A 66 -29.19 -10.86 5.08
C TYR A 66 -30.54 -10.71 4.36
N ASN A 67 -31.21 -9.57 4.53
CA ASN A 67 -32.54 -9.32 3.96
C ASN A 67 -32.48 -8.69 2.56
N ASN A 68 -31.29 -8.42 2.00
CA ASN A 68 -31.09 -7.63 0.79
C ASN A 68 -31.80 -6.25 0.84
N SER A 69 -31.87 -5.66 2.03
CA SER A 69 -32.41 -4.32 2.26
C SER A 69 -31.36 -3.24 2.09
N ALA A 70 -30.07 -3.57 2.20
CA ALA A 70 -28.99 -2.63 2.02
C ALA A 70 -27.72 -3.27 1.44
N ILE A 71 -26.97 -2.48 0.69
CA ILE A 71 -25.67 -2.85 0.11
C ILE A 71 -24.66 -1.78 0.49
N LEU A 72 -23.50 -2.23 0.99
CA LEU A 72 -22.34 -1.38 1.19
C LEU A 72 -21.36 -1.60 0.04
N GLU A 73 -21.03 -0.52 -0.66
CA GLU A 73 -20.13 -0.50 -1.81
C GLU A 73 -18.84 0.23 -1.46
N PHE A 74 -17.71 -0.30 -1.95
CA PHE A 74 -16.42 0.38 -1.87
C PHE A 74 -16.26 1.30 -3.09
N SER A 75 -15.93 2.58 -2.84
CA SER A 75 -15.64 3.55 -3.89
C SER A 75 -14.14 3.77 -4.06
N SER A 76 -13.43 4.12 -2.98
CA SER A 76 -11.99 4.39 -3.02
C SER A 76 -11.37 4.33 -1.62
N TYR A 77 -10.04 4.41 -1.53
CA TYR A 77 -9.33 4.62 -0.26
C TYR A 77 -8.33 5.77 -0.35
N SER A 78 -8.03 6.37 0.80
CA SER A 78 -6.99 7.38 0.96
C SER A 78 -6.08 7.03 2.12
N LEU A 79 -4.79 7.31 1.95
CA LEU A 79 -3.80 7.30 3.03
C LEU A 79 -3.61 8.75 3.46
N GLY A 80 -3.74 9.01 4.76
CA GLY A 80 -3.42 10.32 5.31
C GLY A 80 -1.91 10.50 5.47
N THR A 81 -1.53 11.59 6.11
CA THR A 81 -0.13 11.85 6.45
C THR A 81 0.24 11.14 7.76
N PRO A 82 1.47 10.61 7.88
CA PRO A 82 2.00 10.18 9.16
C PRO A 82 1.95 11.29 10.19
N LYS A 83 1.63 10.94 11.44
CA LYS A 83 1.55 11.90 12.54
C LYS A 83 2.93 12.38 13.02
N TYR A 84 3.95 11.55 12.82
CA TYR A 84 5.31 11.73 13.31
C TYR A 84 6.29 11.29 12.24
N ASP A 85 7.52 11.81 12.31
CA ASP A 85 8.60 11.31 11.46
C ASP A 85 9.26 10.04 12.04
N THR A 86 10.16 9.43 11.26
CA THR A 86 10.85 8.20 11.68
C THR A 86 11.71 8.37 12.93
N ARG A 87 12.28 9.56 13.15
CA ARG A 87 13.18 9.82 14.28
C ARG A 87 12.38 9.97 15.58
N GLU A 88 11.29 10.73 15.53
CA GLU A 88 10.35 10.87 16.63
C GLU A 88 9.76 9.52 17.03
N CYS A 89 9.43 8.67 16.05
CA CYS A 89 8.96 7.31 16.33
C CYS A 89 9.98 6.47 17.10
N ILE A 90 11.28 6.60 16.80
CA ILE A 90 12.34 5.90 17.55
C ILE A 90 12.43 6.45 18.98
N GLU A 91 12.50 7.77 19.13
CA GLU A 91 12.69 8.43 20.42
C GLU A 91 11.52 8.19 21.39
N GLN A 92 10.29 8.11 20.87
CA GLN A 92 9.07 7.94 21.67
C GLN A 92 8.50 6.51 21.68
N GLY A 93 9.15 5.55 21.02
CA GLY A 93 8.66 4.17 20.99
C GLY A 93 7.38 3.97 20.16
N MET A 94 7.17 4.79 19.12
CA MET A 94 5.95 4.77 18.28
C MET A 94 6.16 4.02 16.95
N THR A 95 5.07 3.76 16.24
CA THR A 95 5.09 3.17 14.89
C THR A 95 4.93 4.26 13.84
N PHE A 96 5.79 4.26 12.82
CA PHE A 96 5.67 5.17 11.68
C PHE A 96 4.56 4.67 10.75
N ALA A 97 3.39 5.30 10.81
CA ALA A 97 2.19 4.86 10.11
C ALA A 97 1.33 6.04 9.67
N ALA A 98 0.50 5.79 8.66
CA ALA A 98 -0.49 6.74 8.16
C ALA A 98 -1.92 6.20 8.36
N PRO A 99 -2.91 7.08 8.62
CA PRO A 99 -4.29 6.66 8.77
C PRO A 99 -4.87 6.26 7.41
N LEU A 100 -5.40 5.04 7.32
CA LEU A 100 -6.11 4.51 6.16
C LEU A 100 -7.61 4.77 6.30
N LYS A 101 -8.19 5.39 5.28
CA LYS A 101 -9.62 5.67 5.21
C LYS A 101 -10.22 5.11 3.93
N LEU A 102 -11.45 4.62 4.03
CA LEU A 102 -12.25 4.15 2.90
C LEU A 102 -13.39 5.11 2.64
N ARG A 103 -13.66 5.40 1.37
CA ARG A 103 -14.90 6.00 0.93
C ARG A 103 -15.85 4.89 0.52
N VAL A 104 -16.94 4.76 1.27
CA VAL A 104 -17.95 3.73 1.07
C VAL A 104 -19.31 4.36 0.82
N ARG A 105 -20.14 3.65 0.07
CA ARG A 105 -21.51 4.04 -0.24
C ARG A 105 -22.48 2.99 0.29
N LEU A 106 -23.39 3.41 1.16
CA LEU A 106 -24.51 2.60 1.63
C LEU A 106 -25.73 2.90 0.77
N VAL A 107 -26.20 1.90 0.03
CA VAL A 107 -27.44 1.94 -0.75
C VAL A 107 -28.51 1.17 0.01
N VAL A 108 -29.62 1.82 0.35
CA VAL A 108 -30.77 1.21 1.02
C VAL A 108 -31.90 1.05 0.01
N PHE A 109 -32.52 -0.12 -0.04
CA PHE A 109 -33.65 -0.42 -0.91
C PHE A 109 -34.97 -0.35 -0.18
N ASP A 110 -36.01 0.07 -0.90
CA ASP A 110 -37.37 0.03 -0.44
C ASP A 110 -37.92 -1.41 -0.51
N GLN A 111 -38.35 -1.91 0.64
CA GLN A 111 -38.91 -3.26 0.80
C GLN A 111 -40.45 -3.28 0.73
N GLN A 112 -41.12 -2.12 0.69
CA GLN A 112 -42.58 -2.02 0.78
C GLN A 112 -43.26 -2.27 -0.57
N ASP A 113 -42.62 -1.88 -1.67
CA ASP A 113 -43.16 -2.06 -3.02
C ASP A 113 -42.59 -3.32 -3.68
N LYS A 114 -43.36 -4.41 -3.67
CA LYS A 114 -42.98 -5.68 -4.31
C LYS A 114 -43.04 -5.65 -5.84
N SER A 115 -43.54 -4.57 -6.46
CA SER A 115 -43.65 -4.47 -7.92
C SER A 115 -42.32 -4.13 -8.59
N VAL A 116 -41.41 -3.46 -7.88
CA VAL A 116 -40.08 -3.09 -8.37
C VAL A 116 -39.02 -3.67 -7.43
N LYS A 117 -38.34 -4.73 -7.88
CA LYS A 117 -37.16 -5.25 -7.16
C LYS A 117 -36.07 -4.16 -7.15
N ASN A 118 -35.47 -3.92 -5.98
CA ASN A 118 -34.32 -3.04 -5.77
C ASN A 118 -34.60 -1.55 -6.05
N ARG A 119 -35.80 -1.06 -5.73
CA ARG A 119 -36.06 0.39 -5.73
C ARG A 119 -35.18 1.06 -4.69
N VAL A 120 -34.29 1.96 -5.10
CA VAL A 120 -33.41 2.69 -4.17
C VAL A 120 -34.24 3.65 -3.33
N LEU A 121 -34.12 3.52 -2.01
CA LEU A 121 -34.75 4.40 -1.02
C LEU A 121 -33.82 5.53 -0.61
N ASP A 122 -32.55 5.21 -0.32
CA ASP A 122 -31.57 6.18 0.17
C ASP A 122 -30.16 5.75 -0.28
N VAL A 123 -29.28 6.74 -0.47
CA VAL A 123 -27.87 6.54 -0.78
C VAL A 123 -27.04 7.49 0.08
N ARG A 124 -26.15 6.92 0.89
CA ARG A 124 -25.24 7.70 1.75
C ARG A 124 -23.81 7.35 1.44
N GLU A 125 -22.99 8.36 1.20
CA GLU A 125 -21.56 8.21 0.96
C GLU A 125 -20.80 8.78 2.15
N GLN A 126 -19.85 8.02 2.69
CA GLN A 126 -19.08 8.42 3.86
C GLN A 126 -17.63 7.96 3.78
N GLU A 127 -16.74 8.77 4.34
CA GLU A 127 -15.35 8.42 4.60
C GLU A 127 -15.23 7.78 6.00
N VAL A 128 -14.74 6.54 6.05
CA VAL A 128 -14.62 5.72 7.25
C VAL A 128 -13.15 5.43 7.53
N TYR A 129 -12.71 5.71 8.75
CA TYR A 129 -11.37 5.34 9.21
C TYR A 129 -11.31 3.83 9.50
N VAL A 130 -10.33 3.15 8.92
CA VAL A 130 -10.17 1.68 9.05
C VAL A 130 -9.03 1.31 9.97
N GLY A 131 -7.98 2.11 10.04
CA GLY A 131 -6.83 1.83 10.90
C GLY A 131 -5.59 2.65 10.52
N GLU A 132 -4.50 2.37 11.22
CA GLU A 132 -3.17 2.89 10.89
C GLU A 132 -2.43 1.85 10.04
N LEU A 133 -1.81 2.30 8.95
CA LEU A 133 -1.01 1.45 8.08
C LEU A 133 0.47 1.85 8.21
N PRO A 134 1.36 0.95 8.67
CA PRO A 134 2.79 1.23 8.76
C PRO A 134 3.36 1.65 7.41
N LEU A 135 4.16 2.72 7.36
CA LEU A 135 4.80 3.14 6.12
C LEU A 135 6.24 2.64 6.05
N MET A 136 6.68 2.33 4.83
CA MET A 136 8.06 1.95 4.55
C MET A 136 8.93 3.20 4.48
N THR A 137 10.11 3.14 5.09
CA THR A 137 11.14 4.17 4.99
C THR A 137 11.83 4.14 3.62
N ASP A 138 12.60 5.16 3.31
CA ASP A 138 13.50 5.22 2.15
C ASP A 138 14.51 4.07 2.07
N ARG A 139 14.82 3.45 3.21
CA ARG A 139 15.74 2.31 3.36
C ARG A 139 15.08 0.94 3.16
N GLY A 140 13.78 0.89 2.92
CA GLY A 140 13.05 -0.38 2.79
C GLY A 140 12.72 -1.05 4.13
N THR A 141 12.67 -0.28 5.21
CA THR A 141 12.40 -0.76 6.58
C THR A 141 11.09 -0.19 7.12
N PHE A 142 10.63 -0.69 8.28
CA PHE A 142 9.45 -0.20 8.99
C PHE A 142 9.82 0.16 10.43
N MET A 143 9.34 1.29 10.92
CA MET A 143 9.46 1.62 12.35
C MET A 143 8.23 1.09 13.09
N VAL A 144 8.43 0.11 13.97
CA VAL A 144 7.36 -0.52 14.76
C VAL A 144 7.72 -0.46 16.23
N ASN A 145 6.92 0.28 17.01
CA ASN A 145 7.14 0.52 18.45
C ASN A 145 8.58 1.01 18.75
N GLY A 146 9.05 1.99 17.99
CA GLY A 146 10.39 2.58 18.07
C GLY A 146 11.53 1.68 17.61
N THR A 147 11.24 0.50 17.06
CA THR A 147 12.25 -0.43 16.55
C THR A 147 12.17 -0.54 15.04
N GLU A 148 13.32 -0.42 14.37
CA GLU A 148 13.42 -0.65 12.94
C GLU A 148 13.31 -2.15 12.62
N ARG A 149 12.44 -2.51 11.69
CA ARG A 149 12.15 -3.89 11.28
C ARG A 149 12.19 -4.02 9.76
N VAL A 150 12.52 -5.22 9.31
CA VAL A 150 12.56 -5.57 7.88
C VAL A 150 11.63 -6.75 7.62
N ALA A 151 10.78 -6.61 6.61
CA ALA A 151 10.01 -7.73 6.08
C ALA A 151 10.91 -8.52 5.12
N VAL A 152 11.12 -9.81 5.39
CA VAL A 152 11.95 -10.67 4.55
C VAL A 152 11.10 -11.36 3.50
N SER A 153 11.57 -11.37 2.25
CA SER A 153 10.92 -12.08 1.17
C SER A 153 10.94 -13.59 1.43
N GLN A 154 9.77 -14.22 1.41
CA GLN A 154 9.63 -15.65 1.62
C GLN A 154 9.63 -16.40 0.28
N LEU A 155 10.40 -17.48 0.19
CA LEU A 155 10.30 -18.43 -0.91
C LEU A 155 9.24 -19.47 -0.57
N HIS A 156 8.21 -19.56 -1.40
CA HIS A 156 7.17 -20.58 -1.32
C HIS A 156 6.97 -21.26 -2.67
N ARG A 157 6.34 -22.44 -2.65
CA ARG A 157 5.98 -23.14 -3.89
C ARG A 157 4.82 -22.40 -4.57
N SER A 158 4.86 -22.31 -5.90
CA SER A 158 3.73 -21.78 -6.67
C SER A 158 2.50 -22.67 -6.46
N PRO A 159 1.30 -22.11 -6.27
CA PRO A 159 0.06 -22.89 -6.25
C PRO A 159 -0.11 -23.64 -7.58
N GLY A 160 -0.43 -24.95 -7.51
CA GLY A 160 -0.58 -25.83 -8.68
C GLY A 160 -0.42 -27.29 -8.31
#